data_AF-A0A535UBH1-F1
#
_entry.id   AF-A0A535UBH1-F1
#
_cell.length_a   1.000
_cell.length_b   1.000
_cell.length_c   1.000
_cell.angle_alpha   90.00
_cell.angle_beta   90.00
_cell.angle_gamma   90.00
#
_symmetry.space_group_name_H-M   'P 1'
#
loop_
_entity.id
_entity.type
_entity.pdbx_description
1 polymer ?
#
loop_
_entity_poly.entity_id
_entity_poly.type
_entity_poly.pdbx_seq_one_letter_code
_entity_poly.pdbx_strand_id
1 'polypeptide(L)'
;MKTDAAWHHGQTLAAGQVAEFKVWAELVRQSIGGLHVFLPLRDMGIDGVVHRLSDGDYLPVQVKGRTSLTPAGQVHITVTASSIHDDQTLMVCVLVDGEQLGAMILVVPEAKFRELAAHDVVEGREYLTAAFQLHAGGRSRWAPYLVPREGLAERFGGAAALAPPKDEVLQVDRGLEGFLGESEVIRRLAESSSLNLFRPFPDLETVEVLARHVGTRGFIGLQVKTSGWERADVENRVYVRRSSFRARPTTYVCVLSWDRGAMRFGEDCLLIPSLDISALARVEGEWLVLELQPGSAHHRRLDRYRSPIATLGRTVEALLTAVAG
;
A
#
# COMPACT_ATOMS: atom_id res chain seq x y z
N MET A 1 41.39 17.75 -7.14
CA MET A 1 40.05 17.58 -7.74
C MET A 1 39.06 17.50 -6.58
N LYS A 2 38.50 18.64 -6.16
CA LYS A 2 37.47 18.68 -5.11
C LYS A 2 36.14 18.38 -5.81
N THR A 3 35.57 17.22 -5.53
CA THR A 3 34.18 16.93 -5.93
C THR A 3 33.27 17.67 -4.98
N ASP A 4 32.76 18.83 -5.43
CA ASP A 4 31.65 19.51 -4.77
C ASP A 4 30.41 18.63 -4.88
N ALA A 5 30.25 17.71 -3.93
CA ALA A 5 29.02 17.00 -3.65
C ALA A 5 28.09 17.90 -2.80
N ALA A 6 27.95 19.17 -3.19
CA ALA A 6 26.95 20.05 -2.61
C ALA A 6 25.60 19.63 -3.19
N TRP A 7 24.83 18.92 -2.38
CA TRP A 7 23.47 18.47 -2.66
C TRP A 7 22.65 19.62 -3.26
N HIS A 8 22.05 19.40 -4.42
CA HIS A 8 21.38 20.45 -5.19
C HIS A 8 20.09 20.92 -4.48
N HIS A 9 20.22 21.93 -3.62
CA HIS A 9 19.10 22.76 -3.19
C HIS A 9 18.42 23.37 -4.43
N GLY A 10 17.24 22.88 -4.80
CA GLY A 10 16.40 23.56 -5.80
C GLY A 10 15.75 22.71 -6.89
N GLN A 11 16.00 21.40 -6.98
CA GLN A 11 15.18 20.54 -7.85
C GLN A 11 13.95 20.06 -7.07
N THR A 12 12.81 20.71 -7.31
CA THR A 12 11.51 20.46 -6.67
C THR A 12 11.07 18.99 -6.69
N LEU A 13 11.47 18.22 -7.71
CA LEU A 13 11.18 16.78 -7.82
C LEU A 13 11.94 15.94 -6.79
N ALA A 14 13.24 16.19 -6.59
CA ALA A 14 14.04 15.48 -5.59
C ALA A 14 13.56 15.81 -4.17
N ALA A 15 13.13 17.06 -3.93
CA ALA A 15 12.54 17.46 -2.65
C ALA A 15 11.21 16.75 -2.35
N GLY A 16 10.39 16.49 -3.37
CA GLY A 16 9.14 15.73 -3.24
C GLY A 16 9.39 14.29 -2.81
N GLN A 17 10.26 13.57 -3.54
CA GLN A 17 10.61 12.18 -3.21
C GLN A 17 11.25 12.05 -1.83
N VAL A 18 12.13 12.98 -1.44
CA VAL A 18 12.71 12.99 -0.09
C VAL A 18 11.63 13.17 0.98
N ALA A 19 10.65 14.05 0.75
CA ALA A 19 9.54 14.23 1.68
C ALA A 19 8.73 12.93 1.84
N GLU A 20 8.38 12.27 0.74
CA GLU A 20 7.68 10.98 0.73
C GLU A 20 8.44 9.92 1.54
N PHE A 21 9.71 9.65 1.20
CA PHE A 21 10.51 8.64 1.89
C PHE A 21 10.65 8.91 3.39
N LYS A 22 10.80 10.18 3.80
CA LYS A 22 10.85 10.54 5.22
C LYS A 22 9.52 10.31 5.93
N VAL A 23 8.38 10.60 5.29
CA VAL A 23 7.04 10.28 5.83
C VAL A 23 6.88 8.77 6.02
N TRP A 24 7.22 7.98 5.00
CA TRP A 24 7.12 6.51 5.08
C TRP A 24 8.03 5.95 6.18
N ALA A 25 9.27 6.44 6.28
CA ALA A 25 10.20 6.03 7.31
C ALA A 25 9.70 6.35 8.73
N GLU A 26 9.11 7.53 8.95
CA GLU A 26 8.52 7.89 10.24
C GLU A 26 7.32 7.01 10.60
N LEU A 27 6.42 6.72 9.64
CA LEU A 27 5.28 5.84 9.88
C LEU A 27 5.70 4.41 10.24
N VAL A 28 6.67 3.85 9.51
CA VAL A 28 7.22 2.52 9.80
C VAL A 28 7.90 2.48 11.16
N ARG A 29 8.75 3.49 11.46
CA ARG A 29 9.51 3.58 12.71
C ARG A 29 8.61 3.74 13.93
N GLN A 30 7.59 4.60 13.84
CA GLN A 30 6.73 4.94 14.98
C GLN A 30 5.64 3.90 15.24
N SER A 31 5.11 3.24 14.20
CA SER A 31 4.03 2.27 14.36
C SER A 31 4.49 0.90 14.87
N ILE A 32 5.78 0.56 14.67
CA ILE A 32 6.38 -0.71 15.10
C ILE A 32 5.54 -1.91 14.60
N GLY A 33 5.08 -1.86 13.35
CA GLY A 33 4.24 -2.89 12.74
C GLY A 33 2.74 -2.72 12.95
N GLY A 34 2.28 -1.64 13.58
CA GLY A 34 0.85 -1.28 13.61
C GLY A 34 0.30 -0.72 12.29
N LEU A 35 1.19 -0.16 11.46
CA LEU A 35 0.89 0.38 10.13
C LEU A 35 1.81 -0.25 9.08
N HIS A 36 1.26 -0.57 7.91
CA HIS A 36 2.04 -0.97 6.74
C HIS A 36 1.86 0.04 5.61
N VAL A 37 2.95 0.35 4.91
CA VAL A 37 2.95 1.29 3.79
C VAL A 37 2.96 0.51 2.49
N PHE A 38 2.12 0.91 1.54
CA PHE A 38 2.10 0.40 0.19
C PHE A 38 2.47 1.53 -0.78
N LEU A 39 3.47 1.30 -1.61
CA LEU A 39 3.94 2.27 -2.60
C LEU A 39 3.38 1.92 -3.99
N PRO A 40 2.97 2.93 -4.77
CA PRO A 40 2.36 2.70 -6.07
C PRO A 40 3.37 2.09 -7.05
N LEU A 41 2.91 1.10 -7.82
CA LEU A 41 3.64 0.58 -8.98
C LEU A 41 3.48 1.49 -10.21
N ARG A 42 2.44 2.33 -10.20
CA ARG A 42 2.16 3.34 -11.21
C ARG A 42 1.58 4.57 -10.53
N ASP A 43 2.10 5.75 -10.85
CA ASP A 43 1.53 6.99 -10.36
C ASP A 43 0.14 7.23 -10.99
N MET A 44 -0.86 7.35 -10.12
CA MET A 44 -2.24 7.74 -10.45
C MET A 44 -2.78 8.80 -9.47
N GLY A 45 -1.89 9.66 -8.96
CA GLY A 45 -2.22 10.78 -8.08
C GLY A 45 -2.22 10.48 -6.58
N ILE A 46 -1.82 9.27 -6.19
CA ILE A 46 -1.65 8.84 -4.78
C ILE A 46 -0.20 8.40 -4.62
N ASP A 47 0.49 8.93 -3.62
CA ASP A 47 1.92 8.68 -3.38
C ASP A 47 2.14 7.41 -2.54
N GLY A 48 1.12 6.97 -1.80
CA GLY A 48 1.13 5.72 -1.07
C GLY A 48 -0.21 5.40 -0.40
N VAL A 49 -0.32 4.21 0.16
CA VAL A 49 -1.47 3.78 0.97
C VAL A 49 -0.96 3.25 2.30
N VAL A 50 -1.58 3.68 3.39
CA VAL A 50 -1.28 3.19 4.74
C VAL A 50 -2.37 2.21 5.15
N HIS A 51 -2.00 0.96 5.40
CA HIS A 51 -2.88 -0.06 5.96
C HIS A 51 -2.76 -0.06 7.48
N ARG A 52 -3.89 0.14 8.16
CA ARG A 52 -3.98 0.10 9.62
C ARG A 52 -4.39 -1.29 10.07
N LEU A 53 -3.49 -2.00 10.77
CA LEU A 53 -3.76 -3.40 11.09
C LEU A 53 -4.83 -3.62 12.16
N SER A 54 -5.08 -2.63 13.02
CA SER A 54 -6.02 -2.72 14.13
C SER A 54 -7.47 -2.95 13.67
N ASP A 55 -7.86 -2.32 12.56
CA ASP A 55 -9.21 -2.40 11.97
C ASP A 55 -9.22 -2.89 10.51
N GLY A 56 -8.06 -2.93 9.84
CA GLY A 56 -7.93 -3.36 8.45
C GLY A 56 -8.20 -2.27 7.42
N ASP A 57 -8.21 -1.00 7.84
CA ASP A 57 -8.53 0.13 6.97
C ASP A 57 -7.34 0.53 6.06
N TYR A 58 -7.65 0.93 4.82
CA TYR A 58 -6.66 1.39 3.83
C TYR A 58 -6.82 2.88 3.58
N LEU A 59 -5.78 3.64 3.93
CA LEU A 59 -5.79 5.09 3.90
C LEU A 59 -4.94 5.58 2.72
N PRO A 60 -5.53 6.09 1.63
CA PRO A 60 -4.76 6.70 0.56
C PRO A 60 -4.10 7.98 1.04
N VAL A 61 -2.84 8.20 0.63
CA VAL A 61 -2.02 9.31 1.09
C VAL A 61 -1.37 10.04 -0.09
N GLN A 62 -1.41 11.36 -0.04
CA GLN A 62 -0.64 12.24 -0.89
C GLN A 62 0.31 13.09 -0.03
N VAL A 63 1.60 13.09 -0.35
CA VAL A 63 2.63 13.83 0.38
C VAL A 63 2.98 15.10 -0.41
N LYS A 64 3.09 16.22 0.30
CA LYS A 64 3.57 17.49 -0.27
C LYS A 64 4.66 18.09 0.61
N GLY A 65 5.84 18.29 0.04
CA GLY A 65 7.02 18.79 0.76
C GLY A 65 7.42 20.22 0.38
N ARG A 66 8.07 20.91 1.33
CA ARG A 66 8.92 22.09 1.10
C ARG A 66 10.26 21.89 1.80
N THR A 67 11.31 22.54 1.32
CA THR A 67 12.64 22.53 1.94
C THR A 67 13.02 23.86 2.57
N SER A 68 12.11 24.84 2.52
CA SER A 68 12.33 26.18 3.06
C SER A 68 11.03 26.75 3.59
N LEU A 69 11.19 27.68 4.53
CA LEU A 69 10.12 28.49 5.06
C LEU A 69 10.01 29.80 4.27
N THR A 70 8.82 30.37 4.30
CA THR A 70 8.64 31.78 3.91
C THR A 70 9.37 32.73 4.87
N PRO A 71 9.58 34.01 4.51
CA PRO A 71 10.16 35.00 5.42
C PRO A 71 9.39 35.16 6.74
N ALA A 72 8.10 34.82 6.77
CA ALA A 72 7.26 34.81 7.96
C ALA A 72 7.38 33.51 8.80
N GLY A 73 8.30 32.60 8.45
CA GLY A 73 8.52 31.34 9.17
C GLY A 73 7.41 30.29 8.95
N GLN A 74 6.66 30.38 7.85
CA GLN A 74 5.57 29.46 7.53
C GLN A 74 5.94 28.48 6.42
N VAL A 75 5.37 27.28 6.47
CA VAL A 75 5.35 26.34 5.36
C VAL A 75 4.18 26.72 4.45
N HIS A 76 4.45 26.92 3.15
CA HIS A 76 3.43 27.23 2.14
C HIS A 76 3.33 26.10 1.12
N ILE A 77 2.18 25.43 1.10
CA ILE A 77 1.90 24.30 0.22
C ILE A 77 0.80 24.74 -0.72
N THR A 78 1.12 24.76 -2.01
CA THR A 78 0.21 25.19 -3.07
C THR A 78 0.04 24.02 -4.04
N VAL A 79 -1.22 23.69 -4.33
CA VAL A 79 -1.62 22.67 -5.29
C VAL A 79 -2.70 23.24 -6.21
N THR A 80 -2.90 22.66 -7.39
CA THR A 80 -4.04 23.03 -8.23
C THR A 80 -5.30 22.37 -7.67
N ALA A 81 -6.45 23.05 -7.69
CA ALA A 81 -7.71 22.45 -7.24
C ALA A 81 -8.05 21.16 -8.02
N SER A 82 -7.64 21.11 -9.30
CA SER A 82 -7.81 19.96 -10.17
C SER A 82 -6.95 18.74 -9.79
N SER A 83 -5.96 18.86 -8.90
CA SER A 83 -5.15 17.72 -8.46
C SER A 83 -5.71 17.01 -7.22
N ILE A 84 -6.80 17.53 -6.66
CA ILE A 84 -7.52 16.96 -5.51
C ILE A 84 -8.68 16.13 -6.07
N HIS A 85 -8.59 14.81 -5.94
CA HIS A 85 -9.45 13.87 -6.65
C HIS A 85 -10.31 13.00 -5.74
N ASP A 86 -9.98 12.91 -4.46
CA ASP A 86 -10.62 12.01 -3.52
C ASP A 86 -10.68 12.64 -2.14
N ASP A 87 -11.88 13.04 -1.74
CA ASP A 87 -12.17 13.72 -0.49
C ASP A 87 -11.66 12.99 0.76
N GLN A 88 -11.46 11.67 0.70
CA GLN A 88 -10.95 10.84 1.79
C GLN A 88 -9.43 10.65 1.77
N THR A 89 -8.74 10.98 0.67
CA THR A 89 -7.27 10.93 0.64
C THR A 89 -6.69 11.90 1.66
N LEU A 90 -5.72 11.41 2.43
CA LEU A 90 -5.02 12.22 3.40
C LEU A 90 -3.87 12.96 2.72
N MET A 91 -3.92 14.29 2.76
CA MET A 91 -2.77 15.11 2.44
C MET A 91 -1.86 15.27 3.65
N VAL A 92 -0.61 14.85 3.47
CA VAL A 92 0.47 14.97 4.45
C VAL A 92 1.44 16.03 3.96
N CYS A 93 1.37 17.22 4.55
CA CYS A 93 2.21 18.33 4.16
C CYS A 93 3.33 18.57 5.18
N VAL A 94 4.57 18.60 4.69
CA VAL A 94 5.78 18.60 5.52
C VAL A 94 6.76 19.69 5.11
N LEU A 95 7.53 20.17 6.08
CA LEU A 95 8.85 20.75 5.84
C LEU A 95 9.88 19.62 5.93
N VAL A 96 10.79 19.56 4.97
CA VAL A 96 12.03 18.77 5.05
C VAL A 96 13.11 19.69 5.60
N ASP A 97 13.59 19.39 6.80
CA ASP A 97 14.60 20.17 7.52
C ASP A 97 15.88 19.33 7.65
N GLY A 98 16.76 19.51 6.67
CA GLY A 98 17.97 18.70 6.52
C GLY A 98 17.65 17.19 6.46
N GLU A 99 18.15 16.46 7.44
CA GLU A 99 17.99 15.00 7.52
C GLU A 99 16.64 14.56 8.10
N GLN A 100 15.80 15.48 8.59
CA GLN A 100 14.57 15.15 9.30
C GLN A 100 13.34 15.81 8.67
N LEU A 101 12.15 15.37 9.07
CA LEU A 101 10.94 16.18 8.89
C LEU A 101 10.93 17.29 9.92
N GLY A 102 10.33 18.43 9.57
CA GLY A 102 10.08 19.53 10.51
C GLY A 102 9.19 19.08 11.68
N ALA A 103 9.25 19.83 12.78
CA ALA A 103 8.63 19.45 14.05
C ALA A 103 7.10 19.26 13.98
N MET A 104 6.43 19.94 13.06
CA MET A 104 4.98 19.85 12.86
C MET A 104 4.66 19.43 11.42
N ILE A 105 3.67 18.56 11.29
CA ILE A 105 3.20 18.01 10.03
C ILE A 105 1.71 18.30 9.91
N LEU A 106 1.26 18.77 8.74
CA LEU A 106 -0.16 18.91 8.46
C LEU A 106 -0.71 17.59 7.90
N VAL A 107 -1.67 16.96 8.58
CA VAL A 107 -2.33 15.73 8.13
C VAL A 107 -3.84 15.94 8.07
N VAL A 108 -4.34 16.14 6.87
CA VAL A 108 -5.70 16.63 6.62
C VAL A 108 -6.34 15.89 5.44
N PRO A 109 -7.62 15.47 5.52
CA PRO A 109 -8.34 14.97 4.35
C PRO A 109 -8.41 16.02 3.24
N GLU A 110 -8.33 15.59 1.99
CA GLU A 110 -8.41 16.43 0.80
C GLU A 110 -9.64 17.36 0.81
N ALA A 111 -10.81 16.88 1.25
CA ALA A 111 -12.01 17.71 1.40
C ALA A 111 -11.80 18.89 2.36
N LYS A 112 -11.15 18.62 3.50
CA LYS A 112 -10.87 19.64 4.53
C LYS A 112 -9.73 20.57 4.11
N PHE A 113 -8.76 20.09 3.35
CA PHE A 113 -7.78 20.97 2.75
C PHE A 113 -8.45 21.94 1.78
N ARG A 114 -9.31 21.44 0.89
CA ARG A 114 -10.07 22.26 -0.07
C ARG A 114 -10.92 23.30 0.64
N GLU A 115 -11.60 22.93 1.73
CA GLU A 115 -12.43 23.85 2.52
C GLU A 115 -11.62 24.97 3.20
N LEU A 116 -10.42 24.66 3.72
CA LEU A 116 -9.69 25.57 4.60
C LEU A 116 -8.61 26.39 3.88
N ALA A 117 -8.13 25.91 2.72
CA ALA A 117 -7.10 26.56 1.94
C ALA A 117 -7.50 27.98 1.50
N ALA A 118 -6.49 28.82 1.24
CA ALA A 118 -6.71 30.04 0.49
C ALA A 118 -6.90 29.67 -0.99
N HIS A 119 -7.96 30.19 -1.60
CA HIS A 119 -8.27 30.00 -3.01
C HIS A 119 -7.74 31.20 -3.79
N ASP A 120 -6.98 30.93 -4.84
CA ASP A 120 -6.51 31.93 -5.78
C ASP A 120 -6.72 31.45 -7.22
N VAL A 121 -6.98 32.36 -8.15
CA VAL A 121 -7.20 32.04 -9.57
C VAL A 121 -6.15 32.75 -10.40
N VAL A 122 -5.25 31.98 -10.98
CA VAL A 122 -4.15 32.48 -11.83
C VAL A 122 -4.31 31.86 -13.21
N GLU A 123 -4.43 32.70 -14.24
CA GLU A 123 -4.60 32.28 -15.64
C GLU A 123 -5.76 31.26 -15.84
N GLY A 124 -6.87 31.47 -15.12
CA GLY A 124 -8.06 30.61 -15.19
C GLY A 124 -7.91 29.26 -14.49
N ARG A 125 -6.81 29.02 -13.76
CA ARG A 125 -6.60 27.83 -12.93
C ARG A 125 -6.72 28.19 -11.46
N GLU A 126 -7.50 27.40 -10.73
CA GLU A 126 -7.65 27.55 -9.29
C GLU A 126 -6.50 26.85 -8.55
N TYR A 127 -5.90 27.58 -7.62
CA TYR A 127 -4.84 27.14 -6.73
C TYR A 127 -5.32 27.19 -5.29
N LEU A 128 -4.98 26.14 -4.54
CA LEU A 128 -5.32 25.98 -3.14
C LEU A 128 -4.02 26.04 -2.34
N THR A 129 -3.93 27.02 -1.43
CA THR A 129 -2.73 27.23 -0.62
C THR A 129 -3.00 27.04 0.87
N ALA A 130 -2.24 26.13 1.50
CA ALA A 130 -2.14 26.01 2.93
C ALA A 130 -0.86 26.68 3.43
N ALA A 131 -1.04 27.67 4.32
CA ALA A 131 0.02 28.31 5.07
C ALA A 131 -0.09 27.96 6.55
N PHE A 132 0.91 27.28 7.10
CA PHE A 132 0.91 26.87 8.51
C PHE A 132 2.26 27.08 9.18
N GLN A 133 2.22 27.26 10.50
CA GLN A 133 3.39 27.48 11.35
C GLN A 133 3.86 26.15 11.98
N LEU A 134 5.13 26.11 12.34
CA LEU A 134 5.80 24.92 12.89
C LEU A 134 5.83 24.87 14.43
N HIS A 135 4.88 25.51 15.12
CA HIS A 135 4.80 25.47 16.58
C HIS A 135 3.40 25.06 17.05
N ALA A 136 3.36 24.37 18.19
CA ALA A 136 2.12 23.96 18.84
C ALA A 136 1.32 25.17 19.37
N GLY A 137 0.02 24.97 19.62
CA GLY A 137 -0.84 25.92 20.32
C GLY A 137 -1.22 27.20 19.57
N GLY A 138 -0.86 27.32 18.28
CA GLY A 138 -1.26 28.46 17.45
C GLY A 138 -2.77 28.49 17.16
N ARG A 139 -3.35 29.68 16.99
CA ARG A 139 -4.78 29.87 16.66
C ARG A 139 -5.08 29.72 15.17
N SER A 140 -4.36 28.83 14.47
CA SER A 140 -4.51 28.63 13.03
C SER A 140 -5.72 27.77 12.69
N ARG A 141 -6.36 28.01 11.54
CA ARG A 141 -7.40 27.13 10.98
C ARG A 141 -6.91 25.68 10.78
N TRP A 142 -5.60 25.52 10.63
CA TRP A 142 -4.93 24.22 10.47
C TRP A 142 -4.65 23.51 11.80
N ALA A 143 -4.80 24.18 12.94
CA ALA A 143 -4.41 23.64 14.24
C ALA A 143 -5.00 22.25 14.56
N PRO A 144 -6.27 21.93 14.22
CA PRO A 144 -6.82 20.58 14.46
C PRO A 144 -6.15 19.46 13.66
N TYR A 145 -5.41 19.81 12.60
CA TYR A 145 -4.77 18.88 11.67
C TYR A 145 -3.25 18.92 11.75
N LEU A 146 -2.68 19.80 12.57
CA LEU A 146 -1.25 19.87 12.82
C LEU A 146 -0.87 18.85 13.90
N VAL A 147 0.00 17.93 13.53
CA VAL A 147 0.51 16.88 14.43
C VAL A 147 2.00 17.08 14.66
N PRO A 148 2.50 16.88 15.90
CA PRO A 148 3.92 16.74 16.12
C PRO A 148 4.46 15.58 15.29
N ARG A 149 5.67 15.72 14.75
CA ARG A 149 6.33 14.66 13.97
C ARG A 149 6.32 13.32 14.72
N GLU A 150 6.57 13.35 16.02
CA GLU A 150 6.65 12.17 16.90
C GLU A 150 5.31 11.44 17.08
N GLY A 151 4.19 12.09 16.77
CA GLY A 151 2.84 11.53 16.83
C GLY A 151 2.24 11.24 15.45
N LEU A 152 3.06 11.18 14.40
CA LEU A 152 2.58 10.97 13.03
C LEU A 152 1.86 9.63 12.88
N ALA A 153 2.41 8.52 13.39
CA ALA A 153 1.74 7.23 13.29
C ALA A 153 0.41 7.17 14.06
N GLU A 154 0.33 7.82 15.23
CA GLU A 154 -0.89 7.89 16.03
C GLU A 154 -2.02 8.58 15.26
N ARG A 155 -1.69 9.63 14.48
CA ARG A 155 -2.66 10.32 13.62
C ARG A 155 -3.29 9.39 12.57
N PHE A 156 -2.56 8.38 12.13
CA PHE A 156 -3.03 7.33 11.22
C PHE A 156 -3.72 6.17 11.95
N GLY A 157 -3.94 6.27 13.27
CA GLY A 157 -4.50 5.19 14.09
C GLY A 157 -3.49 4.08 14.43
N GLY A 158 -2.20 4.33 14.19
CA GLY A 158 -1.12 3.44 14.62
C GLY A 158 -0.92 3.55 16.13
N ALA A 159 -1.42 2.60 16.90
CA ALA A 159 -0.91 2.37 18.24
C ALA A 159 0.47 1.73 18.13
N ALA A 160 1.39 2.03 19.05
CA ALA A 160 2.60 1.23 19.19
C ALA A 160 2.18 -0.22 19.41
N ALA A 161 2.41 -1.08 18.42
CA ALA A 161 2.15 -2.50 18.61
C ALA A 161 3.03 -2.99 19.78
N LEU A 162 2.48 -3.89 20.60
CA LEU A 162 3.27 -4.65 21.57
C LEU A 162 4.53 -5.14 20.85
N ALA A 163 5.69 -4.93 21.49
CA ALA A 163 7.03 -5.11 20.94
C ALA A 163 7.11 -6.14 19.81
N PRO A 164 7.85 -5.83 18.72
CA PRO A 164 7.93 -6.73 17.58
C PRO A 164 8.36 -8.10 18.09
N PRO A 165 7.73 -9.21 17.64
CA PRO A 165 8.20 -10.53 18.00
C PRO A 165 9.69 -10.58 17.66
N LYS A 166 10.51 -11.04 18.62
CA LYS A 166 11.95 -11.29 18.43
C LYS A 166 12.16 -12.51 17.52
N ASP A 167 11.36 -12.65 16.48
CA ASP A 167 11.61 -13.65 15.47
C ASP A 167 12.83 -13.16 14.70
N GLU A 168 13.86 -14.00 14.63
CA GLU A 168 15.00 -13.75 13.75
C GLU A 168 14.45 -13.42 12.36
N VAL A 169 14.96 -12.35 11.77
CA VAL A 169 14.75 -12.04 10.35
C VAL A 169 15.40 -13.18 9.59
N LEU A 170 14.68 -14.28 9.41
CA LEU A 170 15.06 -15.33 8.51
C LEU A 170 15.16 -14.65 7.15
N GLN A 171 16.38 -14.62 6.60
CA GLN A 171 16.58 -14.40 5.17
C GLN A 171 15.84 -15.54 4.46
N VAL A 172 14.57 -15.32 4.18
CA VAL A 172 13.79 -16.20 3.33
C VAL A 172 14.20 -15.81 1.92
N ASP A 173 15.06 -16.61 1.30
CA ASP A 173 15.08 -16.69 -0.15
C ASP A 173 13.63 -17.02 -0.57
N ARG A 174 12.93 -16.02 -1.10
CA ARG A 174 11.51 -16.13 -1.46
C ARG A 174 11.28 -17.06 -2.66
N GLY A 175 12.36 -17.61 -3.22
CA GLY A 175 12.35 -18.51 -4.35
C GLY A 175 11.97 -17.80 -5.63
N LEU A 176 12.60 -18.19 -6.73
CA LEU A 176 12.30 -17.66 -8.07
C LEU A 176 10.80 -17.76 -8.41
N GLU A 177 10.13 -18.84 -8.01
CA GLU A 177 8.73 -19.11 -8.35
C GLU A 177 7.74 -18.18 -7.65
N GLY A 178 8.01 -17.80 -6.40
CA GLY A 178 7.20 -16.82 -5.67
C GLY A 178 7.24 -15.47 -6.37
N PHE A 179 8.45 -15.00 -6.69
CA PHE A 179 8.66 -13.74 -7.42
C PHE A 179 8.02 -13.74 -8.83
N LEU A 180 8.14 -14.85 -9.57
CA LEU A 180 7.49 -14.99 -10.87
C LEU A 180 5.96 -14.88 -10.74
N GLY A 181 5.36 -15.54 -9.75
CA GLY A 181 3.91 -15.51 -9.53
C GLY A 181 3.41 -14.11 -9.19
N GLU A 182 4.08 -13.42 -8.25
CA GLU A 182 3.76 -12.04 -7.91
C GLU A 182 3.85 -11.12 -9.14
N SER A 183 4.89 -11.29 -9.95
CA SER A 183 5.08 -10.51 -11.18
C SER A 183 3.97 -10.75 -12.20
N GLU A 184 3.54 -12.00 -12.39
CA GLU A 184 2.43 -12.33 -13.29
C GLU A 184 1.10 -11.77 -12.79
N VAL A 185 0.81 -11.86 -11.48
CA VAL A 185 -0.38 -11.23 -10.88
C VAL A 185 -0.38 -9.73 -11.14
N ILE A 186 0.73 -9.03 -10.85
CA ILE A 186 0.87 -7.60 -11.12
C ILE A 186 0.61 -7.31 -12.60
N ARG A 187 1.24 -8.06 -13.51
CA ARG A 187 1.10 -7.87 -14.96
C ARG A 187 -0.35 -8.01 -15.41
N ARG A 188 -1.06 -9.04 -14.92
CA ARG A 188 -2.47 -9.30 -15.25
C ARG A 188 -3.44 -8.28 -14.67
N LEU A 189 -3.17 -7.78 -13.47
CA LEU A 189 -3.96 -6.70 -12.88
C LEU A 189 -3.73 -5.38 -13.62
N ALA A 190 -2.50 -5.10 -14.06
CA ALA A 190 -2.12 -3.88 -14.75
C ALA A 190 -2.74 -3.76 -16.16
N GLU A 191 -3.25 -4.86 -16.72
CA GLU A 191 -4.07 -4.85 -17.94
C GLU A 191 -5.42 -4.12 -17.74
N SER A 192 -5.87 -3.93 -16.48
CA SER A 192 -7.05 -3.11 -16.16
C SER A 192 -6.65 -1.66 -15.83
N SER A 193 -7.12 -0.70 -16.64
CA SER A 193 -6.87 0.73 -16.41
C SER A 193 -7.63 1.32 -15.22
N SER A 194 -8.62 0.60 -14.68
CA SER A 194 -9.41 1.04 -13.53
C SER A 194 -8.79 0.63 -12.18
N LEU A 195 -7.66 -0.10 -12.20
CA LEU A 195 -6.94 -0.51 -11.00
C LEU A 195 -5.64 0.28 -10.84
N ASN A 196 -5.47 0.90 -9.67
CA ASN A 196 -4.16 1.37 -9.20
C ASN A 196 -3.53 0.27 -8.33
N LEU A 197 -2.26 -0.06 -8.58
CA LEU A 197 -1.58 -1.18 -7.94
C LEU A 197 -0.45 -0.70 -7.04
N PHE A 198 -0.28 -1.37 -5.91
CA PHE A 198 0.72 -1.02 -4.92
C PHE A 198 1.43 -2.27 -4.39
N ARG A 199 2.65 -2.09 -3.91
CA ARG A 199 3.42 -3.12 -3.20
C ARG A 199 3.79 -2.68 -1.79
N PRO A 200 3.83 -3.61 -0.82
CA PRO A 200 4.18 -3.29 0.55
C PRO A 200 5.65 -2.87 0.65
N PHE A 201 5.92 -1.91 1.52
CA PHE A 201 7.26 -1.47 1.90
C PHE A 201 7.29 -1.06 3.39
N PRO A 202 8.02 -1.78 4.25
CA PRO A 202 8.70 -3.04 3.99
C PRO A 202 7.70 -4.19 3.79
N ASP A 203 8.16 -5.25 3.12
CA ASP A 203 7.36 -6.44 2.81
C ASP A 203 7.27 -7.37 4.04
N LEU A 204 6.40 -6.97 4.97
CA LEU A 204 6.17 -7.59 6.28
C LEU A 204 4.70 -7.98 6.53
N GLU A 205 3.83 -7.82 5.52
CA GLU A 205 2.39 -8.04 5.65
C GLU A 205 1.92 -9.29 4.87
N THR A 206 0.70 -9.77 5.14
CA THR A 206 0.03 -10.80 4.33
C THR A 206 -0.23 -10.35 2.90
N VAL A 207 -0.51 -9.07 2.67
CA VAL A 207 -0.81 -8.56 1.33
C VAL A 207 0.50 -8.24 0.59
N GLU A 208 0.76 -8.98 -0.49
CA GLU A 208 1.93 -8.80 -1.36
C GLU A 208 1.64 -7.85 -2.54
N VAL A 209 0.38 -7.79 -2.97
CA VAL A 209 -0.10 -6.86 -4.01
C VAL A 209 -1.42 -6.26 -3.55
N LEU A 210 -1.50 -4.93 -3.51
CA LEU A 210 -2.74 -4.20 -3.20
C LEU A 210 -3.29 -3.59 -4.48
N ALA A 211 -4.59 -3.78 -4.74
CA ALA A 211 -5.31 -3.16 -5.84
C ALA A 211 -6.36 -2.20 -5.29
N ARG A 212 -6.41 -0.99 -5.85
CA ARG A 212 -7.43 0.02 -5.56
C ARG A 212 -8.22 0.31 -6.83
N HIS A 213 -9.54 0.21 -6.77
CA HIS A 213 -10.37 0.61 -7.90
C HIS A 213 -10.50 2.14 -7.97
N VAL A 214 -10.24 2.73 -9.13
CA VAL A 214 -10.20 4.19 -9.31
C VAL A 214 -11.57 4.83 -9.10
N GLY A 215 -12.65 4.18 -9.55
CA GLY A 215 -14.01 4.71 -9.45
C GLY A 215 -14.63 4.57 -8.06
N THR A 216 -14.61 3.37 -7.49
CA THR A 216 -15.23 3.06 -6.19
C THR A 216 -14.33 3.40 -5.01
N ARG A 217 -13.04 3.65 -5.25
CA ARG A 217 -11.98 3.85 -4.24
C ARG A 217 -11.75 2.66 -3.30
N GLY A 218 -12.45 1.55 -3.49
CA GLY A 218 -12.28 0.33 -2.68
C GLY A 218 -10.93 -0.34 -2.91
N PHE A 219 -10.51 -1.11 -1.91
CA PHE A 219 -9.23 -1.83 -1.87
C PHE A 219 -9.42 -3.34 -1.74
N ILE A 220 -8.62 -4.10 -2.47
CA ILE A 220 -8.44 -5.54 -2.29
C ILE A 220 -6.95 -5.86 -2.21
N GLY A 221 -6.55 -6.56 -1.16
CA GLY A 221 -5.22 -7.12 -1.00
C GLY A 221 -5.14 -8.56 -1.52
N LEU A 222 -4.04 -8.90 -2.17
CA LEU A 222 -3.73 -10.25 -2.65
C LEU A 222 -2.46 -10.76 -1.96
N GLN A 223 -2.58 -11.93 -1.32
CA GLN A 223 -1.45 -12.80 -0.97
C GLN A 223 -1.24 -13.74 -2.15
N VAL A 224 -0.04 -13.76 -2.73
CA VAL A 224 0.28 -14.60 -3.89
C VAL A 224 0.98 -15.88 -3.42
N LYS A 225 0.62 -17.00 -4.04
CA LYS A 225 1.31 -18.28 -3.89
C LYS A 225 1.46 -18.94 -5.24
N THR A 226 2.65 -19.46 -5.52
CA THR A 226 2.94 -20.22 -6.73
C THR A 226 3.27 -21.64 -6.35
N SER A 227 2.66 -22.60 -7.04
CA SER A 227 2.96 -24.03 -6.92
C SER A 227 3.61 -24.49 -8.23
N GLY A 228 4.89 -24.82 -8.18
CA GLY A 228 5.60 -25.36 -9.34
C GLY A 228 5.30 -26.84 -9.53
N TRP A 229 5.23 -27.31 -10.76
CA TRP A 229 5.11 -28.72 -11.06
C TRP A 229 5.96 -29.13 -12.25
N GLU A 230 6.40 -30.37 -12.24
CA GLU A 230 7.04 -31.06 -13.36
C GLU A 230 6.42 -32.45 -13.54
N ARG A 231 6.57 -33.07 -14.72
CA ARG A 231 5.92 -34.38 -15.01
C ARG A 231 6.29 -35.50 -14.03
N ALA A 232 7.42 -35.38 -13.34
CA ALA A 232 7.92 -36.36 -12.38
C ALA A 232 7.57 -36.03 -10.91
N ASP A 233 7.28 -34.76 -10.61
CA ASP A 233 6.96 -34.28 -9.27
C ASP A 233 5.95 -33.13 -9.35
N VAL A 234 4.76 -33.36 -8.81
CA VAL A 234 3.71 -32.35 -8.77
C VAL A 234 3.66 -31.84 -7.33
N GLU A 235 4.32 -30.71 -7.09
CA GLU A 235 4.10 -29.95 -5.87
C GLU A 235 2.65 -29.46 -5.89
N ASN A 236 1.80 -30.17 -5.15
CA ASN A 236 0.36 -29.96 -5.08
C ASN A 236 -0.02 -29.22 -3.79
N ARG A 237 0.86 -28.38 -3.26
CA ARG A 237 0.66 -27.75 -1.95
C ARG A 237 1.15 -26.33 -1.99
N VAL A 238 0.36 -25.43 -1.41
CA VAL A 238 0.84 -24.10 -1.04
C VAL A 238 0.75 -23.92 0.46
N TYR A 239 1.77 -23.27 1.00
CA TYR A 239 1.97 -23.08 2.42
C TYR A 239 1.76 -21.61 2.78
N VAL A 240 0.99 -21.38 3.84
CA VAL A 240 0.77 -20.06 4.41
C VAL A 240 1.14 -20.13 5.88
N ARG A 241 2.08 -19.28 6.33
CA ARG A 241 2.54 -19.31 7.72
C ARG A 241 1.45 -18.76 8.64
N ARG A 242 1.11 -19.51 9.68
CA ARG A 242 0.03 -19.16 10.62
C ARG A 242 0.32 -17.90 11.43
N SER A 243 1.58 -17.68 11.80
CA SER A 243 1.98 -16.54 12.64
C SER A 243 1.77 -15.20 11.93
N SER A 244 2.04 -15.13 10.62
CA SER A 244 1.94 -13.92 9.81
C SER A 244 0.64 -13.77 9.02
N PHE A 245 -0.15 -14.85 8.84
CA PHE A 245 -1.42 -14.76 8.13
C PHE A 245 -2.50 -14.04 8.95
N ARG A 246 -3.10 -13.01 8.36
CA ARG A 246 -4.21 -12.25 8.93
C ARG A 246 -5.36 -12.20 7.92
N ALA A 247 -6.38 -13.02 8.13
CA ALA A 247 -7.55 -13.04 7.27
C ALA A 247 -8.40 -11.77 7.44
N ARG A 248 -8.86 -11.21 6.32
CA ARG A 248 -9.67 -9.99 6.24
C ARG A 248 -10.70 -10.10 5.10
N PRO A 249 -11.87 -9.45 5.20
CA PRO A 249 -12.86 -9.42 4.12
C PRO A 249 -12.33 -8.86 2.79
N THR A 250 -11.33 -7.98 2.87
CA THR A 250 -10.68 -7.30 1.73
C THR A 250 -9.43 -8.04 1.24
N THR A 251 -9.07 -9.19 1.81
CA THR A 251 -7.86 -9.94 1.43
C THR A 251 -8.23 -11.25 0.77
N TYR A 252 -7.57 -11.56 -0.35
CA TYR A 252 -7.69 -12.82 -1.08
C TYR A 252 -6.33 -13.51 -1.20
N VAL A 253 -6.33 -14.84 -1.27
CA VAL A 253 -5.16 -15.65 -1.63
C VAL A 253 -5.28 -16.02 -3.10
N CYS A 254 -4.33 -15.56 -3.91
CA CYS A 254 -4.20 -15.89 -5.32
C CYS A 254 -3.19 -17.01 -5.50
N VAL A 255 -3.63 -18.18 -5.97
CA VAL A 255 -2.76 -19.34 -6.21
C VAL A 255 -2.57 -19.58 -7.70
N LEU A 256 -1.32 -19.63 -8.14
CA LEU A 256 -0.92 -19.89 -9.51
C LEU A 256 -0.20 -21.24 -9.60
N SER A 257 -0.37 -21.93 -10.73
CA SER A 257 0.47 -23.08 -11.08
C SER A 257 1.57 -22.67 -12.06
N TRP A 258 2.79 -23.14 -11.83
CA TRP A 258 3.95 -22.90 -12.71
C TRP A 258 4.45 -24.21 -13.31
N ASP A 259 4.37 -24.35 -14.64
CA ASP A 259 4.95 -25.49 -15.36
C ASP A 259 6.45 -25.25 -15.54
N ARG A 260 7.27 -25.95 -14.74
CA ARG A 260 8.74 -25.80 -14.74
C ARG A 260 9.36 -26.22 -16.06
N GLY A 261 8.76 -27.19 -16.76
CA GLY A 261 9.27 -27.71 -18.03
C GLY A 261 8.94 -26.80 -19.21
N ALA A 262 7.72 -26.26 -19.25
CA ALA A 262 7.28 -25.35 -20.30
C ALA A 262 7.56 -23.87 -20.01
N MET A 263 8.06 -23.55 -18.80
CA MET A 263 8.36 -22.18 -18.34
C MET A 263 7.17 -21.23 -18.53
N ARG A 264 5.98 -21.66 -18.11
CA ARG A 264 4.75 -20.88 -18.24
C ARG A 264 3.78 -21.14 -17.09
N PHE A 265 2.93 -20.16 -16.82
CA PHE A 265 1.81 -20.34 -15.91
C PHE A 265 0.71 -21.19 -16.54
N GLY A 266 -0.05 -21.85 -15.68
CA GLY A 266 -1.32 -22.47 -16.06
C GLY A 266 -2.35 -21.42 -16.49
N GLU A 267 -3.41 -21.87 -17.17
CA GLU A 267 -4.46 -20.99 -17.70
C GLU A 267 -5.38 -20.43 -16.59
N ASP A 268 -5.45 -21.12 -15.46
CA ASP A 268 -6.26 -20.75 -14.31
C ASP A 268 -5.42 -20.35 -13.10
N CYS A 269 -6.02 -19.52 -12.26
CA CYS A 269 -5.62 -19.31 -10.88
C CYS A 269 -6.77 -19.64 -9.93
N LEU A 270 -6.46 -19.87 -8.66
CA LEU A 270 -7.46 -19.81 -7.59
C LEU A 270 -7.47 -18.40 -7.00
N LEU A 271 -8.64 -17.83 -6.78
CA LEU A 271 -8.83 -16.56 -6.08
C LEU A 271 -9.74 -16.80 -4.87
N ILE A 272 -9.14 -17.05 -3.72
CA ILE A 272 -9.82 -17.53 -2.52
C ILE A 272 -9.96 -16.38 -1.52
N PRO A 273 -11.15 -15.99 -1.06
CA PRO A 273 -11.30 -15.05 0.05
C PRO A 273 -10.51 -15.54 1.27
N SER A 274 -9.70 -14.68 1.88
CA SER A 274 -8.80 -15.10 2.97
C SER A 274 -9.56 -15.67 4.18
N LEU A 275 -10.82 -15.26 4.38
CA LEU A 275 -11.71 -15.79 5.42
C LEU A 275 -12.05 -17.28 5.22
N ASP A 276 -12.01 -17.76 3.98
CA ASP A 276 -12.34 -19.16 3.66
C ASP A 276 -11.14 -20.11 3.88
N ILE A 277 -9.91 -19.58 3.99
CA ILE A 277 -8.68 -20.37 4.05
C ILE A 277 -8.68 -21.35 5.23
N SER A 278 -9.17 -20.95 6.39
CA SER A 278 -9.20 -21.80 7.59
C SER A 278 -10.10 -23.05 7.42
N ALA A 279 -11.12 -22.97 6.57
CA ALA A 279 -12.02 -24.08 6.25
C ALA A 279 -11.49 -24.97 5.12
N LEU A 280 -10.53 -24.48 4.33
CA LEU A 280 -9.99 -25.17 3.16
C LEU A 280 -8.63 -25.82 3.43
N ALA A 281 -7.80 -25.20 4.27
CA ALA A 281 -6.43 -25.63 4.54
C ALA A 281 -6.35 -26.57 5.75
N ARG A 282 -5.40 -27.51 5.71
CA ARG A 282 -5.01 -28.32 6.86
C ARG A 282 -3.97 -27.58 7.69
N VAL A 283 -4.05 -27.71 9.01
CA VAL A 283 -3.02 -27.19 9.92
C VAL A 283 -1.90 -28.22 10.05
N GLU A 284 -0.66 -27.82 9.75
CA GLU A 284 0.56 -28.59 9.97
C GLU A 284 1.59 -27.75 10.73
N GLY A 285 1.64 -27.91 12.06
CA GLY A 285 2.53 -27.11 12.90
C GLY A 285 2.28 -25.60 12.75
N GLU A 286 3.28 -24.88 12.26
CA GLU A 286 3.21 -23.43 11.99
C GLU A 286 2.59 -23.06 10.62
N TRP A 287 2.17 -24.04 9.82
CA TRP A 287 1.68 -23.84 8.46
C TRP A 287 0.19 -24.16 8.31
N LEU A 288 -0.48 -23.36 7.47
CA LEU A 288 -1.73 -23.72 6.79
C LEU A 288 -1.35 -24.27 5.42
N VAL A 289 -1.78 -25.49 5.14
CA VAL A 289 -1.43 -26.22 3.92
C VAL A 289 -2.67 -26.42 3.08
N LEU A 290 -2.68 -25.78 1.92
CA LEU A 290 -3.73 -25.93 0.93
C LEU A 290 -3.30 -26.98 -0.09
N GLU A 291 -4.03 -28.08 -0.18
CA GLU A 291 -3.77 -29.14 -1.15
C GLU A 291 -4.48 -28.85 -2.48
N LEU A 292 -3.73 -28.88 -3.58
CA LEU A 292 -4.13 -28.53 -4.94
C LEU A 292 -4.41 -29.77 -5.82
N GLN A 293 -4.45 -30.99 -5.25
CA GLN A 293 -4.48 -32.25 -6.00
C GLN A 293 -5.67 -32.39 -6.98
N PRO A 294 -5.43 -32.62 -8.29
CA PRO A 294 -6.48 -32.93 -9.26
C PRO A 294 -7.28 -34.18 -8.87
N GLY A 295 -8.62 -34.11 -8.94
CA GLY A 295 -9.51 -35.28 -8.84
C GLY A 295 -9.87 -35.77 -7.43
N SER A 296 -9.33 -35.17 -6.37
CA SER A 296 -9.79 -35.43 -4.99
C SER A 296 -11.14 -34.74 -4.71
N ALA A 297 -11.94 -35.26 -3.77
CA ALA A 297 -13.20 -34.61 -3.35
C ALA A 297 -13.00 -33.17 -2.83
N HIS A 298 -11.77 -32.83 -2.41
CA HIS A 298 -11.37 -31.48 -1.98
C HIS A 298 -11.17 -30.52 -3.16
N HIS A 299 -10.84 -31.02 -4.35
CA HIS A 299 -10.69 -30.21 -5.56
C HIS A 299 -12.03 -29.58 -6.01
N ARG A 300 -13.15 -30.31 -5.87
CA ARG A 300 -14.50 -29.77 -6.13
C ARG A 300 -14.84 -28.56 -5.26
N ARG A 301 -14.25 -28.45 -4.07
CA ARG A 301 -14.44 -27.30 -3.18
C ARG A 301 -13.62 -26.10 -3.61
N LEU A 302 -12.49 -26.32 -4.29
CA LEU A 302 -11.63 -25.25 -4.81
C LEU A 302 -12.09 -24.76 -6.19
N ASP A 303 -12.78 -25.60 -6.96
CA ASP A 303 -13.28 -25.24 -8.29
C ASP A 303 -14.18 -23.99 -8.28
N ARG A 304 -14.89 -23.71 -7.17
CA ARG A 304 -15.69 -22.47 -7.02
C ARG A 304 -14.86 -21.18 -6.97
N TYR A 305 -13.56 -21.28 -6.69
CA TYR A 305 -12.61 -20.15 -6.64
C TYR A 305 -11.73 -20.07 -7.89
N ARG A 306 -11.91 -21.01 -8.83
CA ARG A 306 -11.14 -21.06 -10.06
C ARG A 306 -11.57 -19.93 -10.98
N SER A 307 -10.59 -19.19 -11.49
CA SER A 307 -10.79 -18.14 -12.49
C SER A 307 -9.66 -18.21 -13.52
N PRO A 308 -9.94 -17.94 -14.80
CA PRO A 308 -8.87 -17.78 -15.78
C PRO A 308 -7.92 -16.65 -15.36
N ILE A 309 -6.61 -16.91 -15.41
CA ILE A 309 -5.59 -15.93 -15.05
C ILE A 309 -5.63 -14.72 -16.00
N ALA A 310 -5.95 -14.96 -17.28
CA ALA A 310 -6.05 -13.94 -18.32
C ALA A 310 -7.16 -12.91 -18.06
N THR A 311 -8.10 -13.19 -17.14
CA THR A 311 -9.18 -12.27 -16.78
C THR A 311 -9.04 -11.70 -15.38
N LEU A 312 -7.92 -11.95 -14.68
CA LEU A 312 -7.74 -11.62 -13.27
C LEU A 312 -8.03 -10.14 -12.95
N GLY A 313 -7.55 -9.20 -13.79
CA GLY A 313 -7.84 -7.77 -13.63
C GLY A 313 -9.35 -7.45 -13.60
N ARG A 314 -10.11 -8.02 -14.54
CA ARG A 314 -11.58 -7.87 -14.59
C ARG A 314 -12.28 -8.55 -13.41
N THR A 315 -11.79 -9.73 -12.99
CA THR A 315 -12.33 -10.43 -11.83
C THR A 315 -12.18 -9.59 -10.55
N VAL A 316 -11.00 -9.00 -10.32
CA VAL A 316 -10.76 -8.13 -9.15
C VAL A 316 -11.60 -6.84 -9.22
N GLU A 317 -11.73 -6.24 -10.40
CA GLU A 317 -12.61 -5.09 -10.61
C GLU A 317 -14.09 -5.41 -10.28
N ALA A 318 -14.58 -6.57 -10.70
CA ALA A 318 -15.93 -7.03 -10.38
C ALA A 318 -16.13 -7.22 -8.87
N LEU A 319 -15.14 -7.76 -8.15
CA LEU A 319 -15.20 -7.88 -6.69
C LEU A 319 -15.28 -6.50 -6.01
N LEU A 320 -14.48 -5.53 -6.48
CA LEU A 320 -14.43 -4.17 -5.93
C LEU A 320 -15.67 -3.33 -6.22
N THR A 321 -16.44 -3.69 -7.24
CA THR A 321 -17.70 -3.02 -7.59
C THR A 321 -18.90 -3.68 -6.93
N ALA A 322 -18.88 -5.00 -6.73
CA ALA A 322 -19.93 -5.73 -6.02
C ALA A 322 -20.01 -5.39 -4.51
N VAL A 323 -18.90 -4.99 -3.89
CA VAL A 323 -18.86 -4.57 -2.47
C VAL A 323 -19.40 -3.14 -2.27
N ALA A 324 -19.48 -2.34 -3.35
CA ALA A 324 -19.86 -0.93 -3.30
C ALA A 324 -21.36 -0.67 -3.56
N GLY A 325 -22.15 -1.69 -3.89
CA GLY A 325 -23.60 -1.63 -4.10
C GLY A 325 -24.38 -2.31 -3.00
#